data_AF-A0A925ZI75-F1
#
_entry.id   AF-A0A925ZI75-F1
#
_cell.length_a   1.000
_cell.length_b   1.000
_cell.length_c   1.000
_cell.angle_alpha   90.00
_cell.angle_beta   90.00
_cell.angle_gamma   90.00
#
_symmetry.space_group_name_H-M   'P 1'
#
loop_
_entity.id
_entity.type
_entity.pdbx_description
1 polymer ?
#
loop_
_entity_poly.entity_id
_entity_poly.type
_entity_poly.pdbx_seq_one_letter_code
_entity_poly.pdbx_strand_id
1 'polypeptide(L)'
;MLRDGRRIFRFDTFGSESFWGDNLKLHQAIAGTANGGIGAGLSPKMALTLGLKIDASVLRDELVQAVRAGRVNLDDPAVTAQLIKLNAVLEVTGLFGSDDKLRAMGIQCALCHSTVDKSFSTAAIPAGNIGARLDGWPNRDLNVGAIIALAPDLKFFAEALGVDDATVRRVLNSWGPGKFDAELILDGKAMRPDGKSGATLNPAAFGLAGVNLHTYTGWGSVTHWNGFVSNLEMQGKGTLYDPRLNDASRFPIAAKLGLGTGALIRERFKKVAVYRDSQGQLHRSTAICPHLGCIVDWNTTERTSDCPCHGSRFDPYGKVLNGPANTGLGPAE
;
A
#
# COMPACT_ATOMS: atom_id res chain seq x y z
N MET A 1 -0.24 23.25 -5.31
CA MET A 1 0.58 22.13 -5.79
C MET A 1 1.49 21.52 -4.70
N LEU A 2 2.57 22.19 -4.25
CA LEU A 2 3.55 21.57 -3.31
C LEU A 2 2.96 21.12 -1.96
N ARG A 3 2.05 21.91 -1.37
CA ARG A 3 1.37 21.54 -0.11
C ARG A 3 0.50 20.29 -0.29
N ASP A 4 -0.15 20.19 -1.45
CA ASP A 4 -1.10 19.12 -1.79
C ASP A 4 -0.35 17.82 -2.11
N GLY A 5 0.76 17.91 -2.85
CA GLY A 5 1.68 16.79 -3.07
C GLY A 5 2.28 16.25 -1.76
N ARG A 6 2.68 17.15 -0.83
CA ARG A 6 3.10 16.74 0.52
C ARG A 6 1.94 16.09 1.30
N ARG A 7 0.71 16.62 1.20
CA ARG A 7 -0.47 16.02 1.84
C ARG A 7 -0.74 14.62 1.30
N ILE A 8 -0.70 14.43 -0.01
CA ILE A 8 -0.89 13.11 -0.65
C ILE A 8 0.19 12.14 -0.15
N PHE A 9 1.46 12.53 -0.25
CA PHE A 9 2.60 11.73 0.20
C PHE A 9 2.50 11.25 1.66
N ARG A 10 2.00 12.09 2.56
CA ARG A 10 1.94 11.88 4.02
C ARG A 10 0.59 11.40 4.60
N PHE A 11 -0.48 11.33 3.80
CA PHE A 11 -1.82 11.06 4.32
C PHE A 11 -2.75 10.30 3.36
N ASP A 12 -2.41 10.19 2.06
CA ASP A 12 -3.21 9.42 1.12
C ASP A 12 -2.79 7.94 1.14
N THR A 13 -3.75 7.08 1.45
CA THR A 13 -3.61 5.62 1.45
C THR A 13 -3.97 5.00 0.11
N PHE A 14 -4.53 5.79 -0.81
CA PHE A 14 -5.08 5.35 -2.09
C PHE A 14 -6.13 4.24 -1.96
N GLY A 15 -6.81 4.09 -0.81
CA GLY A 15 -7.79 3.00 -0.60
C GLY A 15 -7.15 1.63 -0.31
N SER A 16 -5.86 1.60 0.06
CA SER A 16 -5.11 0.38 0.42
C SER A 16 -5.62 -0.31 1.69
N GLU A 17 -6.57 0.29 2.42
CA GLU A 17 -7.30 -0.34 3.53
C GLU A 17 -7.97 -1.65 3.13
N SER A 18 -8.41 -1.76 1.87
CA SER A 18 -8.92 -3.03 1.32
C SER A 18 -7.91 -4.17 1.34
N PHE A 19 -6.61 -3.87 1.29
CA PHE A 19 -5.55 -4.87 1.38
C PHE A 19 -5.03 -5.04 2.80
N TRP A 20 -4.56 -3.96 3.44
CA TRP A 20 -3.91 -4.02 4.76
C TRP A 20 -4.91 -4.16 5.91
N GLY A 21 -6.12 -3.63 5.73
CA GLY A 21 -7.27 -3.78 6.61
C GLY A 21 -8.00 -5.10 6.37
N ASP A 22 -8.60 -5.29 5.19
CA ASP A 22 -9.58 -6.37 4.97
C ASP A 22 -8.93 -7.71 4.59
N ASN A 23 -8.00 -7.73 3.62
CA ASN A 23 -7.34 -8.97 3.19
C ASN A 23 -6.34 -9.48 4.24
N LEU A 24 -5.33 -8.68 4.58
CA LEU A 24 -4.24 -9.08 5.48
C LEU A 24 -4.59 -9.00 6.98
N LYS A 25 -5.62 -8.23 7.35
CA LYS A 25 -6.07 -8.06 8.75
C LYS A 25 -4.97 -7.56 9.68
N LEU A 26 -4.01 -6.80 9.16
CA LEU A 26 -2.83 -6.35 9.92
C LEU A 26 -3.23 -5.45 11.11
N HIS A 27 -4.35 -4.73 10.99
CA HIS A 27 -4.97 -3.99 12.10
C HIS A 27 -5.25 -4.87 13.34
N GLN A 28 -5.59 -6.15 13.15
CA GLN A 28 -5.87 -7.09 14.22
C GLN A 28 -4.58 -7.57 14.89
N ALA A 29 -3.51 -7.78 14.12
CA ALA A 29 -2.18 -8.08 14.66
C ALA A 29 -1.54 -6.89 15.38
N ILE A 30 -1.88 -5.64 15.00
CA ILE A 30 -1.49 -4.45 15.76
C ILE A 30 -2.21 -4.40 17.11
N ALA A 31 -3.53 -4.60 17.13
CA ALA A 31 -4.31 -4.56 18.36
C ALA A 31 -3.97 -5.71 19.33
N GLY A 32 -3.79 -6.93 18.82
CA GLY A 32 -3.60 -8.15 19.61
C GLY A 32 -4.86 -8.60 20.36
N THR A 33 -4.88 -9.85 20.82
CA THR A 33 -6.05 -10.47 21.48
C THR A 33 -6.53 -9.65 22.69
N ALA A 34 -5.60 -9.03 23.44
CA ALA A 34 -5.93 -8.19 24.60
C ALA A 34 -6.82 -6.98 24.27
N ASN A 35 -6.75 -6.45 23.03
CA ASN A 35 -7.56 -5.32 22.57
C ASN A 35 -8.65 -5.73 21.57
N GLY A 36 -8.93 -7.04 21.43
CA GLY A 36 -9.92 -7.58 20.49
C GLY A 36 -9.40 -7.79 19.06
N GLY A 37 -8.09 -7.83 18.88
CA GLY A 37 -7.41 -8.27 17.66
C GLY A 37 -6.99 -9.75 17.71
N ILE A 38 -5.89 -10.09 17.06
CA ILE A 38 -5.33 -11.45 16.97
C ILE A 38 -3.85 -11.44 17.36
N GLY A 39 -3.41 -12.43 18.13
CA GLY A 39 -2.01 -12.60 18.51
C GLY A 39 -1.56 -11.67 19.64
N ALA A 40 -0.24 -11.47 19.77
CA ALA A 40 0.33 -10.73 20.90
C ALA A 40 0.04 -9.21 20.89
N GLY A 41 -0.26 -8.64 19.71
CA GLY A 41 -0.33 -7.20 19.50
C GLY A 41 1.04 -6.58 19.23
N LEU A 42 1.06 -5.41 18.60
CA LEU A 42 2.27 -4.66 18.28
C LEU A 42 2.49 -3.56 19.32
N SER A 43 3.36 -3.79 20.31
CA SER A 43 3.72 -2.76 21.29
C SER A 43 4.59 -1.64 20.69
N PRO A 44 4.63 -0.43 21.28
CA PRO A 44 5.50 0.65 20.82
C PRO A 44 6.97 0.25 20.69
N LYS A 45 7.53 -0.51 21.65
CA LYS A 45 8.90 -1.02 21.53
C LYS A 45 9.06 -1.96 20.33
N MET A 46 8.12 -2.88 20.12
CA MET A 46 8.16 -3.81 18.99
C MET A 46 8.07 -3.06 17.64
N ALA A 47 7.16 -2.10 17.52
CA ALA A 47 7.05 -1.22 16.34
C ALA A 47 8.38 -0.51 16.04
N LEU A 48 9.03 0.04 17.07
CA LEU A 48 10.34 0.69 16.93
C LEU A 48 11.44 -0.31 16.53
N THR A 49 11.44 -1.57 17.02
CA THR A 49 12.40 -2.59 16.54
C THR A 49 12.17 -3.03 15.09
N LEU A 50 10.95 -2.89 14.57
CA LEU A 50 10.62 -3.11 13.16
C LEU A 50 10.92 -1.89 12.26
N GLY A 51 11.50 -0.83 12.82
CA GLY A 51 11.91 0.38 12.08
C GLY A 51 10.77 1.33 11.70
N LEU A 52 9.56 1.11 12.25
CA LEU A 52 8.52 2.14 12.25
C LEU A 52 9.04 3.35 13.03
N LYS A 53 8.65 4.54 12.57
CA LYS A 53 9.10 5.81 13.12
C LYS A 53 7.96 6.50 13.86
N ILE A 54 8.28 7.33 14.84
CA ILE A 54 7.27 8.15 15.54
C ILE A 54 7.64 9.63 15.35
N ASP A 55 6.70 10.39 14.79
CA ASP A 55 6.80 11.84 14.65
C ASP A 55 6.48 12.48 16.01
N ALA A 56 7.51 12.95 16.71
CA ALA A 56 7.35 13.63 17.99
C ALA A 56 6.68 15.01 17.84
N SER A 57 6.69 15.61 16.64
CA SER A 57 6.19 16.98 16.44
C SER A 57 4.66 17.08 16.42
N VAL A 58 3.95 15.95 16.35
CA VAL A 58 2.48 15.88 16.49
C VAL A 58 2.02 15.39 17.88
N LEU A 59 2.95 15.03 18.76
CA LEU A 59 2.63 14.63 20.14
C LEU A 59 2.51 15.86 21.04
N ARG A 60 1.51 15.85 21.94
CA ARG A 60 1.37 16.89 22.98
C ARG A 60 2.47 16.79 24.02
N ASP A 61 2.92 17.93 24.54
CA ASP A 61 3.94 18.02 25.58
C ASP A 61 3.65 17.14 26.80
N GLU A 62 2.39 17.03 27.26
CA GLU A 62 2.10 16.21 28.44
C GLU A 62 2.36 14.72 28.21
N LEU A 63 2.10 14.22 26.98
CA LEU A 63 2.40 12.85 26.58
C LEU A 63 3.92 12.66 26.39
N VAL A 64 4.61 13.62 25.79
CA VAL A 64 6.08 13.62 25.66
C VAL A 64 6.73 13.54 27.04
N GLN A 65 6.27 14.32 28.01
CA GLN A 65 6.76 14.27 29.40
C GLN A 65 6.34 12.99 30.13
N ALA A 66 5.15 12.44 29.88
CA ALA A 66 4.73 11.16 30.45
C ALA A 66 5.62 9.99 29.96
N VAL A 67 6.00 9.98 28.68
CA VAL A 67 6.97 9.02 28.12
C VAL A 67 8.35 9.22 28.73
N ARG A 68 8.85 10.46 28.84
CA ARG A 68 10.13 10.77 29.50
C ARG A 68 10.17 10.33 30.97
N ALA A 69 9.05 10.44 31.68
CA ALA A 69 8.90 10.04 33.08
C ALA A 69 8.55 8.54 33.28
N GLY A 70 8.56 7.72 32.22
CA GLY A 70 8.26 6.28 32.31
C GLY A 70 6.81 5.94 32.67
N ARG A 71 5.87 6.89 32.53
CA ARG A 71 4.46 6.75 32.93
C ARG A 71 3.56 6.13 31.86
N VAL A 72 4.10 5.84 30.67
CA VAL A 72 3.40 5.21 29.54
C VAL A 72 3.94 3.79 29.39
N ASN A 73 3.04 2.80 29.36
CA ASN A 73 3.44 1.41 29.14
C ASN A 73 3.79 1.17 27.65
N LEU A 74 5.08 1.24 27.34
CA LEU A 74 5.58 1.05 25.97
C LEU A 74 5.62 -0.42 25.52
N ASP A 75 5.20 -1.34 26.38
CA ASP A 75 4.98 -2.76 26.07
C ASP A 75 3.50 -3.08 25.76
N ASP A 76 2.59 -2.12 25.92
CA ASP A 76 1.15 -2.27 25.65
C ASP A 76 0.80 -1.95 24.17
N PRO A 77 0.24 -2.90 23.40
CA PRO A 77 -0.25 -2.66 22.04
C PRO A 77 -1.32 -1.55 21.91
N ALA A 78 -2.11 -1.28 22.97
CA ALA A 78 -3.08 -0.20 22.97
C ALA A 78 -2.43 1.17 22.74
N VAL A 79 -1.20 1.37 23.23
CA VAL A 79 -0.44 2.61 23.03
C VAL A 79 -0.05 2.78 21.56
N THR A 80 0.27 1.71 20.83
CA THR A 80 0.50 1.79 19.38
C THR A 80 -0.78 2.18 18.63
N ALA A 81 -1.93 1.62 19.00
CA ALA A 81 -3.21 2.00 18.40
C ALA A 81 -3.52 3.49 18.64
N GLN A 82 -3.26 4.03 19.84
CA GLN A 82 -3.42 5.46 20.12
C GLN A 82 -2.39 6.34 19.36
N LEU A 83 -1.14 5.90 19.20
CA LEU A 83 -0.14 6.61 18.40
C LEU A 83 -0.51 6.62 16.90
N ILE A 84 -1.15 5.57 16.38
CA ILE A 84 -1.75 5.56 15.03
C ILE A 84 -2.94 6.52 14.95
N LYS A 85 -3.83 6.54 15.97
CA LYS A 85 -4.97 7.47 16.03
C LYS A 85 -4.55 8.94 16.04
N LEU A 86 -3.39 9.25 16.62
CA LEU A 86 -2.76 10.58 16.61
C LEU A 86 -2.01 10.91 15.30
N ASN A 87 -1.93 9.98 14.34
CA ASN A 87 -1.04 10.06 13.16
C ASN A 87 0.45 10.28 13.54
N ALA A 88 0.84 9.78 14.72
CA ALA A 88 2.18 9.92 15.26
C ALA A 88 3.08 8.74 14.85
N VAL A 89 2.54 7.52 14.71
CA VAL A 89 3.24 6.48 13.94
C VAL A 89 3.31 6.95 12.50
N LEU A 90 4.52 7.10 11.98
CA LEU A 90 4.75 7.58 10.62
C LEU A 90 4.14 6.59 9.61
N GLU A 91 3.16 7.12 8.90
CA GLU A 91 2.67 6.69 7.58
C GLU A 91 1.87 5.39 7.54
N VAL A 92 1.26 5.06 8.66
CA VAL A 92 0.12 4.14 8.79
C VAL A 92 -1.12 4.97 9.15
N THR A 93 -2.12 4.99 8.29
CA THR A 93 -3.45 5.53 8.61
C THR A 93 -4.28 4.45 9.29
N GLY A 94 -4.87 4.73 10.45
CA GLY A 94 -5.84 3.85 11.10
C GLY A 94 -7.27 4.36 10.97
N LEU A 95 -8.21 3.48 10.63
CA LEU A 95 -9.65 3.76 10.71
C LEU A 95 -10.19 3.21 12.03
N PHE A 96 -10.86 4.04 12.81
CA PHE A 96 -11.31 3.71 14.17
C PHE A 96 -12.85 3.71 14.26
N GLY A 97 -13.38 2.78 15.07
CA GLY A 97 -14.81 2.75 15.41
C GLY A 97 -15.17 3.80 16.46
N SER A 98 -16.48 3.97 16.72
CA SER A 98 -17.00 4.81 17.81
C SER A 98 -16.67 4.27 19.21
N ASP A 99 -16.17 3.04 19.32
CA ASP A 99 -15.63 2.42 20.53
C ASP A 99 -14.09 2.54 20.63
N ASP A 100 -13.48 3.45 19.87
CA ASP A 100 -12.05 3.75 19.83
C ASP A 100 -11.12 2.60 19.41
N LYS A 101 -11.66 1.49 18.91
CA LYS A 101 -10.89 0.36 18.39
C LYS A 101 -10.52 0.55 16.93
N LEU A 102 -9.30 0.17 16.57
CA LEU A 102 -8.81 0.12 15.20
C LEU A 102 -9.57 -0.97 14.40
N ARG A 103 -10.19 -0.58 13.27
CA ARG A 103 -11.07 -1.43 12.44
C ARG A 103 -10.50 -1.75 11.06
N ALA A 104 -9.63 -0.89 10.55
CA ALA A 104 -8.85 -1.11 9.34
C ALA A 104 -7.60 -0.22 9.39
N MET A 105 -6.63 -0.47 8.52
CA MET A 105 -5.46 0.38 8.33
C MET A 105 -5.06 0.43 6.87
N GLY A 106 -4.47 1.54 6.43
CA GLY A 106 -3.84 1.72 5.13
C GLY A 106 -2.43 2.28 5.28
N ILE A 107 -1.63 2.19 4.22
CA ILE A 107 -0.25 2.72 4.20
C ILE A 107 -0.09 3.77 3.11
N GLN A 108 0.91 4.63 3.27
CA GLN A 108 1.14 5.80 2.41
C GLN A 108 2.56 5.74 1.81
N CYS A 109 2.81 6.47 0.72
CA CYS A 109 4.12 6.46 0.03
C CYS A 109 5.30 6.82 0.97
N ALA A 110 5.04 7.68 1.94
CA ALA A 110 6.02 8.13 2.91
C ALA A 110 6.48 7.04 3.89
N LEU A 111 5.84 5.88 4.02
CA LEU A 111 6.25 4.79 4.92
C LEU A 111 7.68 4.29 4.63
N CYS A 112 7.99 4.09 3.35
CA CYS A 112 9.33 3.72 2.88
C CYS A 112 10.23 4.93 2.61
N HIS A 113 9.66 6.14 2.50
CA HIS A 113 10.33 7.35 2.01
C HIS A 113 10.35 8.52 3.01
N SER A 114 10.09 8.29 4.29
CA SER A 114 10.30 9.28 5.36
C SER A 114 11.05 8.66 6.53
N THR A 115 11.78 9.50 7.26
CA THR A 115 12.41 9.12 8.54
C THR A 115 12.22 10.25 9.56
N VAL A 116 12.96 10.22 10.66
CA VAL A 116 13.01 11.30 11.66
C VAL A 116 14.44 11.77 11.91
N ASP A 117 14.58 12.99 12.39
CA ASP A 117 15.85 13.62 12.80
C ASP A 117 16.53 12.97 14.02
N LYS A 118 15.84 12.01 14.67
CA LYS A 118 16.30 11.26 15.85
C LYS A 118 16.43 12.11 17.13
N SER A 119 15.78 13.28 17.17
CA SER A 119 15.84 14.24 18.28
C SER A 119 15.20 13.78 19.60
N PHE A 120 14.45 12.67 19.62
CA PHE A 120 13.82 12.14 20.84
C PHE A 120 14.37 10.78 21.25
N SER A 121 14.72 10.68 22.55
CA SER A 121 15.13 9.45 23.22
C SER A 121 14.81 9.51 24.72
N THR A 122 14.76 8.33 25.35
CA THR A 122 14.60 8.13 26.80
C THR A 122 15.36 6.88 27.24
N ALA A 123 15.46 6.61 28.54
CA ALA A 123 16.01 5.33 29.03
C ALA A 123 15.20 4.09 28.56
N ALA A 124 13.90 4.25 28.28
CA ALA A 124 13.02 3.18 27.78
C ALA A 124 12.91 3.14 26.25
N ILE A 125 13.43 4.14 25.53
CA ILE A 125 13.44 4.24 24.08
C ILE A 125 14.81 4.76 23.61
N PRO A 126 15.72 3.90 23.14
CA PRO A 126 17.01 4.34 22.59
C PRO A 126 16.82 5.23 21.36
N ALA A 127 17.75 6.16 21.16
CA ALA A 127 17.71 7.10 20.04
C ALA A 127 17.78 6.36 18.69
N GLY A 128 16.96 6.77 17.72
CA GLY A 128 16.98 6.16 16.38
C GLY A 128 15.71 6.35 15.56
N ASN A 129 14.56 6.19 16.22
CA ASN A 129 13.27 6.01 15.54
C ASN A 129 12.18 7.00 15.98
N ILE A 130 12.49 7.98 16.85
CA ILE A 130 11.57 9.06 17.25
C ILE A 130 12.23 10.43 17.08
N GLY A 131 11.49 11.42 16.58
CA GLY A 131 11.97 12.79 16.37
C GLY A 131 11.04 13.59 15.46
N ALA A 132 11.49 14.73 14.94
CA ALA A 132 10.77 15.47 13.91
C ALA A 132 10.92 14.78 12.55
N ARG A 133 9.82 14.71 11.80
CA ARG A 133 9.72 14.06 10.48
C ARG A 133 10.58 14.71 9.39
N LEU A 134 11.22 13.85 8.59
CA LEU A 134 12.02 14.20 7.42
C LEU A 134 11.47 13.50 6.16
N ASP A 135 10.73 14.26 5.33
CA ASP A 135 10.14 13.77 4.06
C ASP A 135 11.21 13.43 3.01
N GLY A 136 10.99 12.37 2.23
CA GLY A 136 11.81 11.97 1.07
C GLY A 136 13.03 11.10 1.41
N TRP A 137 13.45 11.08 2.68
CA TRP A 137 14.57 10.28 3.15
C TRP A 137 14.17 8.81 3.28
N PRO A 138 14.88 7.86 2.64
CA PRO A 138 14.48 6.45 2.66
C PRO A 138 14.54 5.90 4.08
N ASN A 139 13.47 5.22 4.51
CA ASN A 139 13.49 4.50 5.77
C ASN A 139 14.38 3.25 5.62
N ARG A 140 15.61 3.36 6.12
CA ARG A 140 16.65 2.33 6.10
C ARG A 140 16.48 1.27 7.18
N ASP A 141 15.63 1.53 8.16
CA ASP A 141 15.46 0.68 9.35
C ASP A 141 14.17 -0.17 9.24
N LEU A 142 13.21 0.22 8.40
CA LEU A 142 11.91 -0.45 8.23
C LEU A 142 12.04 -1.89 7.73
N ASN A 143 11.63 -2.87 8.54
CA ASN A 143 11.60 -4.27 8.15
C ASN A 143 10.21 -4.62 7.58
N VAL A 144 9.96 -4.22 6.32
CA VAL A 144 8.67 -4.39 5.63
C VAL A 144 8.21 -5.84 5.65
N GLY A 145 9.13 -6.79 5.39
CA GLY A 145 8.83 -8.21 5.37
C GLY A 145 8.39 -8.75 6.73
N ALA A 146 9.10 -8.40 7.81
CA ALA A 146 8.67 -8.80 9.15
C ALA A 146 7.33 -8.18 9.57
N ILE A 147 7.03 -6.94 9.13
CA ILE A 147 5.73 -6.30 9.38
C ILE A 147 4.60 -7.04 8.65
N ILE A 148 4.75 -7.37 7.37
CA ILE A 148 3.77 -8.20 6.63
C ILE A 148 3.64 -9.58 7.30
N ALA A 149 4.74 -10.17 7.77
CA ALA A 149 4.73 -11.47 8.45
C ALA A 149 4.04 -11.47 9.83
N LEU A 150 3.59 -10.32 10.35
CA LEU A 150 2.66 -10.25 11.50
C LEU A 150 1.19 -10.48 11.10
N ALA A 151 0.84 -10.34 9.82
CA ALA A 151 -0.55 -10.44 9.35
C ALA A 151 -1.21 -11.77 9.78
N PRO A 152 -2.43 -11.76 10.35
CA PRO A 152 -3.17 -12.99 10.65
C PRO A 152 -3.54 -13.80 9.41
N ASP A 153 -3.57 -13.15 8.24
CA ASP A 153 -3.96 -13.75 6.97
C ASP A 153 -2.95 -13.37 5.87
N LEU A 154 -2.31 -14.39 5.27
CA LEU A 154 -1.40 -14.24 4.13
C LEU A 154 -1.90 -14.99 2.89
N LYS A 155 -3.20 -15.36 2.86
CA LYS A 155 -3.83 -16.16 1.79
C LYS A 155 -3.56 -15.58 0.40
N PHE A 156 -3.61 -14.26 0.23
CA PHE A 156 -3.27 -13.58 -1.03
C PHE A 156 -1.89 -13.99 -1.56
N PHE A 157 -0.85 -13.87 -0.73
CA PHE A 157 0.52 -14.23 -1.13
C PHE A 157 0.64 -15.74 -1.36
N ALA A 158 0.04 -16.56 -0.50
CA ALA A 158 0.06 -18.02 -0.61
C ALA A 158 -0.55 -18.52 -1.94
N GLU A 159 -1.70 -17.95 -2.36
CA GLU A 159 -2.41 -18.34 -3.59
C GLU A 159 -1.80 -17.72 -4.87
N ALA A 160 -1.20 -16.53 -4.76
CA ALA A 160 -0.42 -15.93 -5.82
C ALA A 160 0.84 -16.76 -6.15
N LEU A 161 1.64 -17.07 -5.11
CA LEU A 161 2.91 -17.80 -5.19
C LEU A 161 2.73 -19.32 -5.35
N GLY A 162 1.59 -19.88 -4.93
CA GLY A 162 1.34 -21.33 -4.94
C GLY A 162 2.06 -22.10 -3.83
N VAL A 163 2.24 -21.49 -2.65
CA VAL A 163 2.99 -22.04 -1.51
C VAL A 163 2.21 -21.91 -0.19
N ASP A 164 2.66 -22.56 0.88
CA ASP A 164 2.06 -22.43 2.20
C ASP A 164 2.42 -21.10 2.92
N ASP A 165 1.59 -20.72 3.90
CA ASP A 165 1.79 -19.54 4.76
C ASP A 165 3.18 -19.52 5.42
N ALA A 166 3.68 -20.68 5.88
CA ALA A 166 5.00 -20.81 6.47
C ALA A 166 6.13 -20.47 5.48
N THR A 167 5.96 -20.78 4.20
CA THR A 167 6.88 -20.39 3.13
C THR A 167 6.79 -18.90 2.84
N VAL A 168 5.58 -18.32 2.78
CA VAL A 168 5.41 -16.86 2.66
C VAL A 168 6.12 -16.15 3.82
N ARG A 169 5.90 -16.56 5.08
CA ARG A 169 6.57 -15.93 6.24
C ARG A 169 8.08 -16.13 6.22
N ARG A 170 8.62 -17.25 5.73
CA ARG A 170 10.07 -17.44 5.53
C ARG A 170 10.64 -16.49 4.48
N VAL A 171 9.96 -16.32 3.35
CA VAL A 171 10.35 -15.38 2.28
C VAL A 171 10.34 -13.95 2.79
N LEU A 172 9.23 -13.50 3.38
CA LEU A 172 9.09 -12.14 3.93
C LEU A 172 10.18 -11.83 4.99
N ASN A 173 10.45 -12.75 5.92
CA ASN A 173 11.49 -12.54 6.93
C ASN A 173 12.93 -12.58 6.38
N SER A 174 13.15 -13.06 5.15
CA SER A 174 14.47 -12.99 4.49
C SER A 174 14.82 -11.60 3.94
N TRP A 175 13.84 -10.69 3.85
CA TRP A 175 14.04 -9.36 3.27
C TRP A 175 14.94 -8.49 4.15
N GLY A 176 14.61 -8.38 5.44
CA GLY A 176 15.34 -7.62 6.45
C GLY A 176 15.11 -6.08 6.41
N PRO A 177 15.78 -5.33 7.31
CA PRO A 177 15.62 -3.89 7.42
C PRO A 177 15.96 -3.09 6.16
N GLY A 178 15.16 -2.05 5.90
CA GLY A 178 15.33 -1.09 4.81
C GLY A 178 15.06 -1.66 3.41
N LYS A 179 14.35 -2.79 3.32
CA LYS A 179 14.18 -3.57 2.09
C LYS A 179 12.78 -4.14 1.88
N PHE A 180 12.46 -4.38 0.61
CA PHE A 180 11.29 -5.13 0.15
C PHE A 180 11.55 -5.77 -1.23
N ASP A 181 10.80 -6.80 -1.58
CA ASP A 181 10.88 -7.44 -2.90
C ASP A 181 9.73 -6.97 -3.80
N ALA A 182 10.07 -6.13 -4.77
CA ALA A 182 9.13 -5.46 -5.68
C ALA A 182 8.75 -6.31 -6.92
N GLU A 183 9.26 -7.54 -7.03
CA GLU A 183 8.94 -8.44 -8.14
C GLU A 183 8.35 -9.78 -7.65
N LEU A 184 8.43 -10.10 -6.35
CA LEU A 184 7.91 -11.35 -5.75
C LEU A 184 6.48 -11.71 -6.19
N ILE A 185 5.53 -10.78 -6.13
CA ILE A 185 4.12 -11.03 -6.53
C ILE A 185 3.88 -10.98 -8.04
N LEU A 186 4.94 -10.74 -8.82
CA LEU A 186 4.91 -10.64 -10.28
C LEU A 186 5.58 -11.86 -10.92
N ASP A 187 6.73 -12.29 -10.40
CA ASP A 187 7.56 -13.35 -10.98
C ASP A 187 7.82 -14.57 -10.06
N GLY A 188 7.55 -14.45 -8.75
CA GLY A 188 7.73 -15.50 -7.75
C GLY A 188 9.16 -15.72 -7.24
N LYS A 189 10.17 -14.95 -7.70
CA LYS A 189 11.60 -15.24 -7.48
C LYS A 189 12.16 -14.64 -6.18
N ALA A 190 11.62 -15.10 -5.05
CA ALA A 190 12.04 -14.73 -3.69
C ALA A 190 13.55 -14.79 -3.37
N MET A 191 14.33 -15.54 -4.16
CA MET A 191 15.76 -15.79 -3.93
C MET A 191 16.57 -15.62 -5.22
N ARG A 192 17.73 -14.99 -5.08
CA ARG A 192 18.77 -14.86 -6.10
C ARG A 192 19.48 -16.21 -6.36
N PRO A 193 20.19 -16.36 -7.49
CA PRO A 193 21.02 -17.54 -7.75
C PRO A 193 22.12 -17.82 -6.73
N ASP A 194 22.52 -16.83 -5.91
CA ASP A 194 23.48 -17.00 -4.80
C ASP A 194 22.81 -17.37 -3.45
N GLY A 195 21.55 -17.80 -3.47
CA GLY A 195 20.79 -18.28 -2.31
C GLY A 195 20.34 -17.18 -1.33
N LYS A 196 20.59 -15.91 -1.65
CA LYS A 196 20.20 -14.75 -0.84
C LYS A 196 18.85 -14.21 -1.30
N SER A 197 18.13 -13.52 -0.41
CA SER A 197 16.85 -12.89 -0.72
C SER A 197 16.92 -11.98 -1.96
N GLY A 198 15.89 -12.04 -2.81
CA GLY A 198 15.66 -11.10 -3.91
C GLY A 198 15.47 -9.65 -3.45
N ALA A 199 15.08 -9.45 -2.19
CA ALA A 199 14.69 -8.17 -1.62
C ALA A 199 15.72 -7.05 -1.77
N THR A 200 15.18 -5.88 -2.07
CA THR A 200 15.84 -4.75 -2.70
C THR A 200 15.86 -3.55 -1.75
N LEU A 201 16.84 -2.66 -1.89
CA LEU A 201 17.06 -1.56 -0.94
C LEU A 201 16.11 -0.39 -1.22
N ASN A 202 15.27 0.01 -0.25
CA ASN A 202 14.27 1.09 -0.38
C ASN A 202 14.88 2.32 -1.10
N PRO A 203 14.41 2.73 -2.29
CA PRO A 203 15.04 3.83 -3.01
C PRO A 203 14.90 5.15 -2.25
N ALA A 204 15.85 6.07 -2.42
CA ALA A 204 15.66 7.45 -1.96
C ALA A 204 14.55 8.12 -2.80
N ALA A 205 13.85 9.11 -2.23
CA ALA A 205 12.98 10.01 -2.99
C ALA A 205 13.51 11.46 -2.95
N PHE A 206 14.20 11.83 -1.88
CA PHE A 206 14.94 13.08 -1.76
C PHE A 206 16.11 13.15 -2.75
N GLY A 207 16.37 14.33 -3.31
CA GLY A 207 17.51 14.60 -4.19
C GLY A 207 17.34 14.18 -5.66
N LEU A 208 16.22 13.56 -6.05
CA LEU A 208 16.02 13.01 -7.41
C LEU A 208 15.38 13.98 -8.41
N ALA A 209 15.34 15.29 -8.10
CA ALA A 209 14.84 16.31 -9.00
C ALA A 209 15.71 16.39 -10.28
N GLY A 210 15.08 16.28 -11.46
CA GLY A 210 15.77 16.25 -12.75
C GLY A 210 16.30 14.86 -13.18
N VAL A 211 16.20 13.83 -12.35
CA VAL A 211 16.59 12.46 -12.71
C VAL A 211 15.38 11.73 -13.31
N ASN A 212 15.42 11.42 -14.61
CA ASN A 212 14.24 10.87 -15.31
C ASN A 212 14.08 9.33 -15.24
N LEU A 213 15.15 8.61 -14.90
CA LEU A 213 15.21 7.13 -14.89
C LEU A 213 15.73 6.60 -13.54
N HIS A 214 15.01 6.90 -12.45
CA HIS A 214 15.39 6.50 -11.08
C HIS A 214 14.46 5.43 -10.47
N THR A 215 13.77 4.68 -11.30
CA THR A 215 12.83 3.62 -10.89
C THR A 215 13.64 2.36 -10.54
N TYR A 216 13.27 1.63 -9.49
CA TYR A 216 14.15 0.56 -8.98
C TYR A 216 14.44 -0.52 -10.04
N THR A 217 13.41 -0.89 -10.80
CA THR A 217 13.48 -1.90 -11.87
C THR A 217 14.10 -1.37 -13.17
N GLY A 218 14.44 -0.08 -13.25
CA GLY A 218 14.86 0.60 -14.48
C GLY A 218 13.73 0.83 -15.48
N TRP A 219 12.48 0.66 -15.07
CA TRP A 219 11.29 0.73 -15.91
C TRP A 219 10.64 2.12 -15.88
N GLY A 220 10.40 2.71 -17.06
CA GLY A 220 9.58 3.91 -17.20
C GLY A 220 10.11 5.15 -16.47
N SER A 221 9.23 6.11 -16.23
CA SER A 221 9.51 7.37 -15.53
C SER A 221 9.10 7.32 -14.05
N VAL A 222 9.44 8.37 -13.30
CA VAL A 222 8.98 8.61 -11.92
C VAL A 222 7.46 8.42 -11.76
N THR A 223 6.67 8.94 -12.70
CA THR A 223 5.21 8.83 -12.68
C THR A 223 4.74 7.39 -12.85
N HIS A 224 5.41 6.61 -13.70
CA HIS A 224 5.16 5.18 -13.85
C HIS A 224 5.56 4.40 -12.58
N TRP A 225 6.68 4.74 -11.95
CA TRP A 225 7.13 4.10 -10.71
C TRP A 225 6.23 4.42 -9.51
N ASN A 226 5.77 5.66 -9.37
CA ASN A 226 4.77 6.01 -8.37
C ASN A 226 3.47 5.22 -8.61
N GLY A 227 3.03 5.09 -9.88
CA GLY A 227 1.91 4.22 -10.23
C GLY A 227 2.16 2.76 -9.88
N PHE A 228 3.32 2.20 -10.21
CA PHE A 228 3.75 0.84 -9.89
C PHE A 228 3.68 0.58 -8.37
N VAL A 229 4.37 1.40 -7.57
CA VAL A 229 4.46 1.25 -6.11
C VAL A 229 3.10 1.46 -5.44
N SER A 230 2.36 2.52 -5.79
CA SER A 230 1.05 2.79 -5.16
C SER A 230 0.01 1.72 -5.47
N ASN A 231 0.10 1.03 -6.62
CA ASN A 231 -0.85 -0.01 -7.00
C ASN A 231 -0.41 -1.41 -6.57
N LEU A 232 0.80 -1.86 -6.93
CA LEU A 232 1.25 -3.24 -6.72
C LEU A 232 1.82 -3.48 -5.32
N GLU A 233 2.63 -2.54 -4.82
CA GLU A 233 3.39 -2.72 -3.58
C GLU A 233 2.61 -2.26 -2.36
N MET A 234 1.98 -1.08 -2.47
CA MET A 234 1.09 -0.54 -1.45
C MET A 234 -0.33 -1.10 -1.55
N GLN A 235 -0.68 -1.78 -2.64
CA GLN A 235 -2.01 -2.37 -2.86
C GLN A 235 -3.17 -1.37 -2.78
N GLY A 236 -2.88 -0.11 -3.17
CA GLY A 236 -3.86 0.95 -3.34
C GLY A 236 -4.63 0.86 -4.65
N LYS A 237 -5.81 1.46 -4.66
CA LYS A 237 -6.75 1.53 -5.79
C LYS A 237 -6.36 2.70 -6.69
N GLY A 238 -5.81 2.36 -7.85
CA GLY A 238 -5.41 3.33 -8.85
C GLY A 238 -5.35 2.73 -10.24
N THR A 239 -4.32 3.13 -10.99
CA THR A 239 -4.32 3.06 -12.45
C THR A 239 -2.95 2.60 -12.99
N LEU A 240 -2.84 1.29 -13.20
CA LEU A 240 -1.82 0.45 -13.85
C LEU A 240 -2.60 -0.75 -14.44
N TYR A 241 -2.27 -1.62 -15.41
CA TYR A 241 -1.44 -1.84 -16.61
C TYR A 241 -0.01 -1.29 -16.78
N ASP A 242 0.88 -2.24 -17.09
CA ASP A 242 2.15 -2.17 -17.82
C ASP A 242 2.19 -3.41 -18.75
N PRO A 243 2.48 -3.28 -20.07
CA PRO A 243 2.40 -4.42 -21.00
C PRO A 243 3.34 -5.58 -20.64
N ARG A 244 4.45 -5.33 -19.92
CA ARG A 244 5.39 -6.37 -19.48
C ARG A 244 4.74 -7.36 -18.52
N LEU A 245 3.77 -6.92 -17.72
CA LEU A 245 3.09 -7.77 -16.73
C LEU A 245 2.23 -8.87 -17.38
N ASN A 246 1.96 -8.77 -18.69
CA ASN A 246 1.27 -9.81 -19.45
C ASN A 246 2.22 -10.90 -20.00
N ASP A 247 3.55 -10.71 -19.91
CA ASP A 247 4.53 -11.70 -20.34
C ASP A 247 4.65 -12.82 -19.30
N ALA A 248 3.86 -13.87 -19.49
CA ALA A 248 3.84 -15.05 -18.62
C ALA A 248 5.18 -15.81 -18.55
N SER A 249 6.15 -15.55 -19.46
CA SER A 249 7.49 -16.13 -19.36
C SER A 249 8.41 -15.39 -18.39
N ARG A 250 8.12 -14.09 -18.15
CA ARG A 250 8.89 -13.22 -17.26
C ARG A 250 8.21 -13.00 -15.92
N PHE A 251 6.91 -12.72 -15.95
CA PHE A 251 6.06 -12.38 -14.82
C PHE A 251 4.84 -13.31 -14.77
N PRO A 252 5.04 -14.64 -14.57
CA PRO A 252 3.96 -15.63 -14.59
C PRO A 252 2.84 -15.34 -13.58
N ILE A 253 3.15 -14.73 -12.44
CA ILE A 253 2.14 -14.40 -11.42
C ILE A 253 1.35 -13.17 -11.85
N ALA A 254 2.03 -12.10 -12.32
CA ALA A 254 1.33 -10.90 -12.80
C ALA A 254 0.42 -11.19 -14.00
N ALA A 255 0.85 -12.06 -14.91
CA ALA A 255 0.07 -12.48 -16.08
C ALA A 255 -1.12 -13.36 -15.68
N LYS A 256 -0.92 -14.35 -14.79
CA LYS A 256 -1.99 -15.18 -14.20
C LYS A 256 -3.03 -14.35 -13.44
N LEU A 257 -2.58 -13.35 -12.69
CA LEU A 257 -3.43 -12.42 -11.95
C LEU A 257 -3.90 -11.24 -12.80
N GLY A 258 -3.56 -11.16 -14.10
CA GLY A 258 -3.97 -10.11 -15.03
C GLY A 258 -3.82 -8.69 -14.50
N LEU A 259 -2.74 -8.41 -13.75
CA LEU A 259 -2.68 -7.26 -12.84
C LEU A 259 -2.83 -5.93 -13.57
N GLY A 260 -3.87 -5.20 -13.20
CA GLY A 260 -4.18 -3.90 -13.78
C GLY A 260 -4.70 -3.95 -15.22
N THR A 261 -5.14 -5.10 -15.72
CA THR A 261 -5.71 -5.20 -17.07
C THR A 261 -7.20 -4.85 -17.05
N GLY A 262 -7.68 -4.14 -18.06
CA GLY A 262 -9.10 -3.95 -18.31
C GLY A 262 -9.50 -4.41 -19.71
N ALA A 263 -10.77 -4.67 -19.91
CA ALA A 263 -11.36 -5.14 -21.16
C ALA A 263 -12.87 -4.90 -21.18
N LEU A 264 -13.48 -5.00 -22.35
CA LEU A 264 -14.93 -5.14 -22.49
C LEU A 264 -15.29 -6.57 -22.86
N ILE A 265 -16.13 -7.20 -22.04
CA ILE A 265 -16.61 -8.56 -22.26
C ILE A 265 -18.10 -8.58 -22.61
N ARG A 266 -18.55 -9.68 -23.19
CA ARG A 266 -19.97 -9.95 -23.46
C ARG A 266 -20.44 -11.12 -22.62
N GLU A 267 -21.28 -10.86 -21.63
CA GLU A 267 -21.94 -11.89 -20.81
C GLU A 267 -23.37 -12.12 -21.34
N ARG A 268 -23.57 -13.19 -22.12
CA ARG A 268 -24.82 -13.52 -22.84
C ARG A 268 -25.29 -12.40 -23.79
N PHE A 269 -26.08 -11.46 -23.30
CA PHE A 269 -26.62 -10.30 -24.01
C PHE A 269 -26.06 -8.97 -23.49
N LYS A 270 -25.38 -8.99 -22.34
CA LYS A 270 -24.90 -7.81 -21.61
C LYS A 270 -23.49 -7.46 -22.06
N LYS A 271 -23.21 -6.16 -22.08
CA LYS A 271 -21.90 -5.57 -22.37
C LYS A 271 -21.34 -5.06 -21.05
N VAL A 272 -20.24 -5.66 -20.59
CA VAL A 272 -19.69 -5.43 -19.25
C VAL A 272 -18.28 -4.87 -19.40
N ALA A 273 -18.01 -3.73 -18.77
CA ALA A 273 -16.68 -3.22 -18.60
C ALA A 273 -16.06 -3.92 -17.39
N VAL A 274 -14.89 -4.52 -17.58
CA VAL A 274 -14.16 -5.21 -16.52
C VAL A 274 -12.78 -4.62 -16.36
N TYR A 275 -12.36 -4.52 -15.10
CA TYR A 275 -11.01 -4.17 -14.71
C TYR A 275 -10.56 -5.15 -13.64
N ARG A 276 -9.37 -5.71 -13.80
CA ARG A 276 -8.71 -6.51 -12.78
C ARG A 276 -7.64 -5.65 -12.13
N ASP A 277 -7.76 -5.41 -10.83
CA ASP A 277 -6.87 -4.53 -10.10
C ASP A 277 -5.53 -5.20 -9.74
N SER A 278 -4.72 -4.50 -8.93
CA SER A 278 -3.45 -4.98 -8.39
C SER A 278 -3.58 -6.07 -7.31
N GLN A 279 -4.78 -6.27 -6.75
CA GLN A 279 -5.13 -7.38 -5.85
C GLN A 279 -5.61 -8.61 -6.63
N GLY A 280 -5.70 -8.52 -7.97
CA GLY A 280 -6.27 -9.55 -8.84
C GLY A 280 -7.80 -9.61 -8.78
N GLN A 281 -8.46 -8.72 -8.02
CA GLN A 281 -9.92 -8.66 -7.90
C GLN A 281 -10.53 -8.13 -9.20
N LEU A 282 -11.58 -8.81 -9.67
CA LEU A 282 -12.32 -8.41 -10.86
C LEU A 282 -13.43 -7.42 -10.49
N HIS A 283 -13.27 -6.17 -10.92
CA HIS A 283 -14.29 -5.14 -10.91
C HIS A 283 -15.15 -5.25 -12.17
N ARG A 284 -16.46 -5.02 -12.06
CA ARG A 284 -17.43 -5.14 -13.15
C ARG A 284 -18.43 -3.98 -13.11
N SER A 285 -18.51 -3.19 -14.18
CA SER A 285 -19.54 -2.17 -14.40
C SER A 285 -20.23 -2.37 -15.76
N THR A 286 -21.38 -1.75 -15.99
CA THR A 286 -21.99 -1.78 -17.32
C THR A 286 -21.10 -1.04 -18.31
N ALA A 287 -20.87 -1.60 -19.51
CA ALA A 287 -20.16 -0.89 -20.57
C ALA A 287 -21.05 0.15 -21.29
N ILE A 288 -22.29 0.35 -20.83
CA ILE A 288 -23.25 1.31 -21.37
C ILE A 288 -23.01 2.68 -20.73
N CYS A 289 -22.57 3.65 -21.54
CA CYS A 289 -22.35 5.03 -21.11
C CYS A 289 -23.68 5.70 -20.71
N PRO A 290 -23.81 6.24 -19.48
CA PRO A 290 -25.06 6.82 -18.97
C PRO A 290 -25.45 8.16 -19.61
N HIS A 291 -24.65 8.70 -20.55
CA HIS A 291 -25.01 9.89 -21.31
C HIS A 291 -26.14 9.59 -22.33
N LEU A 292 -25.90 8.68 -23.27
CA LEU A 292 -26.81 8.35 -24.39
C LEU A 292 -26.78 6.86 -24.79
N GLY A 293 -26.38 5.96 -23.87
CA GLY A 293 -26.46 4.51 -24.09
C GLY A 293 -25.40 3.90 -25.02
N CYS A 294 -24.45 4.70 -25.53
CA CYS A 294 -23.33 4.18 -26.32
C CYS A 294 -22.49 3.19 -25.50
N ILE A 295 -22.01 2.11 -26.15
CA ILE A 295 -21.00 1.24 -25.54
C ILE A 295 -19.68 2.01 -25.50
N VAL A 296 -19.00 2.02 -24.35
CA VAL A 296 -17.63 2.54 -24.21
C VAL A 296 -16.62 1.67 -24.97
N ASP A 297 -15.35 2.06 -24.99
CA ASP A 297 -14.22 1.18 -25.32
C ASP A 297 -13.17 1.23 -24.19
N TRP A 298 -12.35 0.20 -24.04
CA TRP A 298 -11.28 0.19 -23.02
C TRP A 298 -9.98 0.76 -23.58
N ASN A 299 -9.66 1.99 -23.18
CA ASN A 299 -8.39 2.63 -23.51
C ASN A 299 -7.26 2.02 -22.66
N THR A 300 -6.44 1.15 -23.23
CA THR A 300 -5.34 0.47 -22.51
C THR A 300 -4.21 1.40 -22.07
N THR A 301 -4.01 2.53 -22.76
CA THR A 301 -2.96 3.52 -22.45
C THR A 301 -3.32 4.33 -21.21
N GLU A 302 -4.51 4.93 -21.22
CA GLU A 302 -5.00 5.77 -20.12
C GLU A 302 -5.66 4.96 -19.00
N ARG A 303 -6.10 3.74 -19.32
CA ARG A 303 -6.86 2.80 -18.47
C ARG A 303 -8.18 3.41 -18.02
N THR A 304 -8.91 3.91 -19.01
CA THR A 304 -10.24 4.47 -18.86
C THR A 304 -11.21 3.75 -19.78
N SER A 305 -12.46 3.63 -19.34
CA SER A 305 -13.56 3.36 -20.26
C SER A 305 -13.90 4.67 -20.96
N ASP A 306 -13.59 4.77 -22.26
CA ASP A 306 -13.80 5.98 -23.04
C ASP A 306 -15.01 5.79 -23.97
N CYS A 307 -15.99 6.68 -23.90
CA CYS A 307 -17.19 6.66 -24.73
C CYS A 307 -16.90 7.28 -26.11
N PRO A 308 -16.82 6.49 -27.20
CA PRO A 308 -16.39 6.99 -28.51
C PRO A 308 -17.37 8.00 -29.14
N CYS A 309 -18.64 7.99 -28.72
CA CYS A 309 -19.66 8.89 -29.28
C CYS A 309 -19.44 10.38 -28.94
N HIS A 310 -19.01 10.70 -27.72
CA HIS A 310 -19.00 12.08 -27.19
C HIS A 310 -17.86 12.37 -26.20
N GLY A 311 -16.87 11.47 -26.06
CA GLY A 311 -15.71 11.69 -25.20
C GLY A 311 -15.97 11.65 -23.69
N SER A 312 -17.08 11.06 -23.22
CA SER A 312 -17.26 10.74 -21.81
C SER A 312 -16.21 9.72 -21.36
N ARG A 313 -15.42 10.01 -20.33
CA ARG A 313 -14.34 9.14 -19.83
C ARG A 313 -14.64 8.69 -18.42
N PHE A 314 -14.42 7.41 -18.12
CA PHE A 314 -14.61 6.80 -16.81
C PHE A 314 -13.34 6.08 -16.36
N ASP A 315 -13.06 6.09 -15.05
CA ASP A 315 -11.90 5.39 -14.46
C ASP A 315 -12.06 3.86 -14.51
N PRO A 316 -11.04 3.07 -14.09
CA PRO A 316 -11.13 1.61 -14.09
C PRO A 316 -12.30 1.02 -13.30
N TYR A 317 -12.85 1.78 -12.34
CA TYR A 317 -13.94 1.39 -11.45
C TYR A 317 -15.29 1.96 -11.92
N GLY A 318 -15.32 2.64 -13.08
CA GLY A 318 -16.51 3.20 -13.71
C GLY A 318 -16.88 4.62 -13.27
N LYS A 319 -16.12 5.27 -12.37
CA LYS A 319 -16.40 6.65 -11.94
C LYS A 319 -16.11 7.63 -13.08
N VAL A 320 -17.01 8.60 -13.32
CA VAL A 320 -16.79 9.60 -14.37
C VAL A 320 -15.60 10.51 -14.06
N LEU A 321 -14.79 10.77 -15.09
CA LEU A 321 -13.61 11.62 -15.08
C LEU A 321 -13.80 12.88 -15.95
N ASN A 322 -14.45 12.76 -17.12
CA ASN A 322 -14.65 13.86 -18.06
C ASN A 322 -15.82 13.61 -19.03
N GLY A 323 -16.23 14.66 -19.75
CA GLY A 323 -17.23 14.62 -20.84
C GLY A 323 -18.69 14.66 -20.37
N PRO A 324 -19.66 14.58 -21.29
CA PRO A 324 -21.08 14.90 -21.02
C PRO A 324 -21.87 13.84 -20.23
N ALA A 325 -21.19 12.94 -19.53
CA ALA A 325 -21.85 11.97 -18.64
C ALA A 325 -21.97 12.56 -17.23
N ASN A 326 -23.20 12.75 -16.74
CA ASN A 326 -23.43 13.34 -15.41
C ASN A 326 -23.30 12.32 -14.24
N THR A 327 -23.06 11.05 -14.55
CA THR A 327 -22.90 9.93 -13.59
C THR A 327 -21.84 8.96 -14.10
N GLY A 328 -21.33 8.11 -13.21
CA GLY A 328 -20.45 6.99 -13.59
C GLY A 328 -21.20 5.82 -14.24
N LEU A 329 -20.44 4.87 -14.78
CA LEU A 329 -20.98 3.58 -15.24
C LEU A 329 -21.71 2.88 -14.08
N GLY A 330 -22.95 2.44 -14.33
CA GLY A 330 -23.74 1.69 -13.36
C GLY A 330 -23.21 0.27 -13.10
N PRO A 331 -23.87 -0.49 -12.21
CA PRO A 331 -23.55 -1.89 -11.97
C PRO A 331 -23.52 -2.71 -13.25
N ALA A 332 -22.70 -3.77 -13.27
CA ALA A 332 -22.74 -4.78 -14.32
C ALA A 332 -23.93 -5.74 -14.13
N GLU A 333 -25.13 -5.20 -14.35
CA GLU A 333 -26.42 -5.90 -14.29
C GLU A 333 -26.51 -7.06 -15.27
#